data_AF-A0A935CHU5-F1
#
_entry.id   AF-A0A935CHU5-F1
#
_cell.length_a   1.000
_cell.length_b   1.000
_cell.length_c   1.000
_cell.angle_alpha   90.00
_cell.angle_beta   90.00
_cell.angle_gamma   90.00
#
_symmetry.space_group_name_H-M   'P 1'
#
loop_
_entity.id
_entity.type
_entity.pdbx_description
1 polymer ?
#
loop_
_entity_poly.entity_id
_entity_poly.type
_entity_poly.pdbx_seq_one_letter_code
_entity_poly.pdbx_strand_id
1 'polypeptide(L)'
;MKLLASFTIILIAICGAFTRASAQNVYRCGNSYSQAPCPDGVPVDVQDARTAEQKIQSDANIRRETSTADAMEKKRLKEEAQWERQQAKAAAAARKKKPAPAASQPVVEVEAKLPKAHGRLKKSRKKSEPESFSARGAVPKKPRHAASKPK
;
A
#
# COMPACT_ATOMS: atom_id res chain seq x y z
N MET A 1 -15.66 38.99 26.07
CA MET A 1 -15.43 37.64 25.49
C MET A 1 -16.62 37.13 24.66
N LYS A 2 -17.88 37.34 25.07
CA LYS A 2 -19.08 36.93 24.30
C LYS A 2 -19.23 37.64 22.95
N LEU A 3 -18.89 38.92 22.88
CA LEU A 3 -18.91 39.72 21.63
C LEU A 3 -17.92 39.22 20.57
N LEU A 4 -16.77 38.66 20.98
CA LEU A 4 -15.77 38.11 20.06
C LEU A 4 -16.25 36.80 19.43
N ALA A 5 -16.95 35.95 20.20
CA ALA A 5 -17.54 34.71 19.69
C ALA A 5 -18.68 34.96 18.70
N SER A 6 -19.46 36.04 18.89
CA SER A 6 -20.48 36.46 17.93
C SER A 6 -19.88 36.94 16.61
N PHE A 7 -18.77 37.68 16.66
CA PHE A 7 -18.06 38.16 15.46
C PHE A 7 -17.46 37.02 14.63
N THR A 8 -16.90 35.98 15.26
CA THR A 8 -16.33 34.84 14.51
C THR A 8 -17.40 34.02 13.79
N ILE A 9 -18.56 33.82 14.41
CA ILE A 9 -19.69 33.10 13.78
C ILE A 9 -20.20 33.86 12.55
N ILE A 10 -20.32 35.19 12.65
CA ILE A 10 -20.74 36.04 11.54
C ILE A 10 -19.69 35.99 10.41
N LEU A 11 -18.40 36.04 10.73
CA LEU A 11 -17.32 35.96 9.74
C LEU A 11 -17.32 34.61 8.99
N ILE A 12 -17.55 33.50 9.70
CA ILE A 12 -17.61 32.16 9.10
C ILE A 12 -18.85 32.02 8.20
N ALA A 13 -20.00 32.54 8.63
CA ALA A 13 -21.22 32.51 7.83
C ALA A 13 -21.10 33.34 6.54
N ILE A 14 -20.45 34.50 6.61
CA ILE A 14 -20.16 35.35 5.44
C ILE A 14 -19.18 34.64 4.49
N CYS A 15 -18.13 33.99 5.02
CA CYS A 15 -17.16 33.25 4.22
C CYS A 15 -17.81 32.10 3.42
N GLY A 16 -18.79 31.40 4.01
CA GLY A 16 -19.58 30.37 3.33
C GLY A 16 -20.39 30.89 2.13
N ALA A 17 -20.88 32.14 2.19
CA ALA A 17 -21.63 32.75 1.09
C ALA A 17 -20.74 33.11 -0.12
N PHE A 18 -19.46 33.46 0.11
CA PHE A 18 -18.49 33.74 -0.95
C PHE A 18 -17.93 32.47 -1.62
N THR A 19 -18.17 31.28 -1.04
CA THR A 19 -17.68 30.01 -1.59
C THR A 19 -18.68 29.36 -2.55
N ARG A 20 -19.65 30.12 -3.09
CA ARG A 20 -20.38 29.67 -4.27
C ARG A 20 -19.38 29.60 -5.42
N ALA A 21 -18.98 28.38 -5.80
CA ALA A 21 -18.27 28.11 -7.04
C ALA A 21 -19.17 28.53 -8.20
N SER A 22 -19.12 29.81 -8.56
CA SER A 22 -19.62 30.28 -9.85
C SER A 22 -18.85 29.52 -10.91
N ALA A 23 -19.57 29.03 -11.94
CA ALA A 23 -18.98 28.39 -13.11
C ALA A 23 -17.75 29.19 -13.54
N GLN A 24 -16.55 28.64 -13.31
CA GLN A 24 -15.32 29.30 -13.72
C GLN A 24 -15.30 29.17 -15.23
N ASN A 25 -15.47 30.30 -15.94
CA ASN A 25 -15.33 30.33 -17.38
C ASN A 25 -13.88 29.97 -17.71
N VAL A 26 -13.66 28.72 -18.14
CA VAL A 26 -12.34 28.27 -18.58
C VAL A 26 -12.30 28.39 -20.10
N TYR A 27 -11.30 29.08 -20.60
CA TYR A 27 -11.05 29.25 -22.02
C TYR A 27 -9.91 28.35 -22.45
N ARG A 28 -10.06 27.69 -23.59
CA ARG A 28 -8.97 26.95 -24.22
C ARG A 28 -8.23 27.89 -25.18
N CYS A 29 -7.04 28.30 -24.80
CA CYS A 29 -6.16 29.16 -25.58
C CYS A 29 -5.12 28.27 -26.28
N GLY A 30 -5.49 27.73 -27.44
CA GLY A 30 -4.67 26.77 -28.19
C GLY A 30 -4.44 25.45 -27.44
N ASN A 31 -3.25 25.28 -26.88
CA ASN A 31 -2.84 24.07 -26.13
C ASN A 31 -2.86 24.23 -24.61
N SER A 32 -3.30 25.39 -24.10
CA SER A 32 -3.35 25.70 -22.68
C SER A 32 -4.76 26.14 -22.27
N TYR A 33 -5.13 25.84 -21.03
CA TYR A 33 -6.38 26.31 -20.43
C TYR A 33 -6.10 27.54 -19.56
N SER A 34 -6.95 28.56 -19.67
CA SER A 34 -6.85 29.82 -18.93
C SER A 34 -8.20 30.21 -18.34
N GLN A 35 -8.19 30.88 -17.20
CA GLN A 35 -9.41 31.46 -16.59
C GLN A 35 -9.65 32.90 -17.07
N ALA A 36 -8.68 33.49 -17.78
CA ALA A 36 -8.83 34.78 -18.45
C ALA A 36 -9.19 34.58 -19.93
N PRO A 37 -10.08 35.43 -20.49
CA PRO A 37 -10.42 35.36 -21.91
C PRO A 37 -9.20 35.67 -22.77
N CYS A 38 -8.95 34.82 -23.76
CA CYS A 38 -7.90 35.00 -24.76
C CYS A 38 -8.52 35.45 -26.10
N PRO A 39 -7.78 36.19 -26.94
CA PRO A 39 -8.30 36.68 -28.23
C PRO A 39 -8.82 35.55 -29.15
N ASP A 40 -8.18 34.37 -29.12
CA ASP A 40 -8.61 33.17 -29.86
C ASP A 40 -9.17 32.07 -28.92
N GLY A 41 -9.54 32.44 -27.70
CA GLY A 41 -9.96 31.50 -26.66
C GLY A 41 -11.39 31.00 -26.88
N VAL A 42 -11.57 29.70 -27.05
CA VAL A 42 -12.92 29.10 -27.09
C VAL A 42 -13.40 28.89 -25.65
N PRO A 43 -14.60 29.39 -25.27
CA PRO A 43 -15.17 29.10 -23.96
C PRO A 43 -15.46 27.60 -23.86
N VAL A 44 -14.94 26.97 -22.81
CA VAL A 44 -15.18 25.57 -22.49
C VAL A 44 -16.12 25.54 -21.28
N ASP A 45 -17.26 24.87 -21.45
CA ASP A 45 -18.13 24.59 -20.33
C ASP A 45 -17.52 23.46 -19.48
N VAL A 46 -17.12 23.79 -18.25
CA VAL A 46 -16.48 22.85 -17.31
C VAL A 46 -17.49 22.41 -16.25
N GLN A 47 -18.76 22.25 -16.62
CA GLN A 47 -19.69 21.55 -15.74
C GLN A 47 -19.34 20.06 -15.69
N ASP A 48 -19.47 19.47 -14.50
CA ASP A 48 -19.45 18.02 -14.37
C ASP A 48 -20.67 17.46 -15.13
N ALA A 49 -20.42 16.77 -16.24
CA ALA A 49 -21.46 16.18 -17.08
C ALA A 49 -22.22 15.04 -16.37
N ARG A 50 -21.79 14.63 -15.16
CA ARG A 50 -22.46 13.60 -14.38
C ARG A 50 -23.80 14.09 -13.88
N THR A 51 -24.86 13.36 -14.23
CA THR A 51 -26.19 13.64 -13.69
C THR A 51 -26.31 13.15 -12.24
N ALA A 52 -27.26 13.70 -11.49
CA ALA A 52 -27.51 13.28 -10.11
C ALA A 52 -27.86 11.78 -10.01
N GLU A 53 -28.57 11.25 -11.02
CA GLU A 53 -28.92 9.84 -11.12
C GLU A 53 -27.67 8.97 -11.29
N GLN A 54 -26.74 9.37 -12.16
CA GLN A 54 -25.47 8.66 -12.36
C GLN A 54 -24.64 8.62 -11.08
N LYS A 55 -24.62 9.71 -10.30
CA LYS A 55 -23.98 9.75 -8.99
C LYS A 55 -24.61 8.73 -8.03
N ILE A 56 -25.94 8.69 -7.94
CA ILE A 56 -26.65 7.75 -7.05
C ILE A 56 -26.35 6.29 -7.44
N GLN A 57 -26.35 5.98 -8.73
CA GLN A 57 -26.00 4.63 -9.20
C GLN A 57 -24.55 4.27 -8.87
N SER A 58 -23.61 5.19 -9.09
CA SER A 58 -22.20 4.98 -8.72
C SER A 58 -22.03 4.76 -7.22
N ASP A 59 -22.67 5.60 -6.39
CA ASP A 59 -22.60 5.48 -4.93
C ASP A 59 -23.20 4.16 -4.44
N ALA A 60 -24.27 3.68 -5.07
CA ALA A 60 -24.87 2.38 -4.76
C ALA A 60 -23.93 1.23 -5.08
N ASN A 61 -23.22 1.30 -6.22
CA ASN A 61 -22.23 0.30 -6.61
C ASN A 61 -21.02 0.29 -5.65
N ILE A 62 -20.49 1.47 -5.31
CA ILE A 62 -19.39 1.61 -4.36
C ILE A 62 -19.75 0.96 -3.02
N ARG A 63 -20.95 1.20 -2.49
CA ARG A 63 -21.38 0.59 -1.22
C ARG A 63 -21.43 -0.94 -1.27
N ARG A 64 -21.83 -1.51 -2.41
CA ARG A 64 -21.86 -2.97 -2.61
C ARG A 64 -20.45 -3.53 -2.72
N GLU A 65 -19.57 -2.84 -3.44
CA GLU A 65 -18.17 -3.25 -3.59
C GLU A 65 -17.42 -3.17 -2.26
N THR A 66 -17.60 -2.10 -1.48
CA THR A 66 -16.96 -1.96 -0.16
C THR A 66 -17.42 -3.04 0.81
N SER A 67 -18.73 -3.30 0.90
CA SER A 67 -19.24 -4.37 1.77
C SER A 67 -18.75 -5.77 1.36
N THR A 68 -18.59 -6.01 0.05
CA THR A 68 -18.03 -7.26 -0.48
C THR A 68 -16.55 -7.37 -0.14
N ALA A 69 -15.78 -6.29 -0.30
CA ALA A 69 -14.37 -6.23 0.05
C ALA A 69 -14.14 -6.49 1.55
N ASP A 70 -14.91 -5.84 2.43
CA ASP A 70 -14.85 -6.05 3.88
C ASP A 70 -15.17 -7.50 4.27
N ALA A 71 -16.14 -8.11 3.58
CA ALA A 71 -16.48 -9.51 3.82
C ALA A 71 -15.34 -10.45 3.42
N MET A 72 -14.64 -10.17 2.30
CA MET A 72 -13.48 -10.94 1.88
C MET A 72 -12.29 -10.75 2.83
N GLU A 73 -12.04 -9.53 3.31
CA GLU A 73 -11.00 -9.27 4.30
C GLU A 73 -11.25 -10.05 5.59
N LYS A 74 -12.48 -10.00 6.10
CA LYS A 74 -12.87 -10.75 7.31
C LYS A 74 -12.73 -12.25 7.13
N LYS A 75 -13.01 -12.77 5.93
CA LYS A 75 -12.78 -14.20 5.62
C LYS A 75 -11.29 -14.54 5.67
N ARG A 76 -10.45 -13.76 4.99
CA ARG A 76 -8.98 -13.94 5.01
C ARG A 76 -8.44 -13.95 6.44
N LEU A 77 -8.81 -12.96 7.25
CA LEU A 77 -8.34 -12.87 8.64
C LEU A 77 -8.78 -14.07 9.50
N LYS A 78 -9.99 -14.59 9.27
CA LYS A 78 -10.48 -15.79 9.98
C LYS A 78 -9.71 -17.03 9.57
N GLU A 79 -9.46 -17.21 8.28
CA GLU A 79 -8.70 -18.34 7.74
C GLU A 79 -7.26 -18.32 8.25
N GLU A 80 -6.61 -17.16 8.25
CA GLU A 80 -5.27 -16.97 8.82
C GLU A 80 -5.24 -17.32 10.31
N ALA A 81 -6.16 -16.78 11.11
CA ALA A 81 -6.25 -17.09 12.53
C ALA A 81 -6.54 -18.57 12.79
N GLN A 82 -7.33 -19.23 11.95
CA GLN A 82 -7.58 -20.66 12.04
C GLN A 82 -6.33 -21.47 11.71
N TRP A 83 -5.61 -21.10 10.66
CA TRP A 83 -4.36 -21.74 10.26
C TRP A 83 -3.29 -21.60 11.34
N GLU A 84 -3.11 -20.40 11.90
CA GLU A 84 -2.19 -20.16 13.02
C GLU A 84 -2.54 -21.01 14.25
N ARG A 85 -3.83 -21.08 14.61
CA ARG A 85 -4.30 -21.92 15.72
C ARG A 85 -4.02 -23.40 15.45
N GLN A 86 -4.20 -23.88 14.23
CA GLN A 86 -3.91 -25.26 13.85
C GLN A 86 -2.41 -25.55 13.92
N GLN A 87 -1.57 -24.66 13.40
CA GLN A 87 -0.12 -24.78 13.49
C GLN A 87 0.38 -24.75 14.93
N ALA A 88 -0.14 -23.84 15.76
CA ALA A 88 0.21 -23.76 17.18
C ALA A 88 -0.15 -25.06 17.92
N LYS A 89 -1.34 -25.62 17.64
CA LYS A 89 -1.76 -26.93 18.20
C LYS A 89 -0.86 -28.06 17.72
N ALA A 90 -0.53 -28.12 16.44
CA ALA A 90 0.36 -29.13 15.88
C ALA A 90 1.77 -29.04 16.49
N ALA A 91 2.33 -27.83 16.61
CA ALA A 91 3.62 -27.60 17.24
C ALA A 91 3.63 -27.99 18.73
N ALA A 92 2.56 -27.68 19.47
CA ALA A 92 2.41 -28.09 20.87
C ALA A 92 2.31 -29.61 21.01
N ALA A 93 1.56 -30.29 20.13
CA ALA A 93 1.48 -31.75 20.12
C ALA A 93 2.82 -32.42 19.77
N ALA A 94 3.57 -31.86 18.82
CA ALA A 94 4.91 -32.32 18.47
C ALA A 94 5.90 -32.17 19.64
N ARG A 95 5.82 -31.08 20.42
CA ARG A 95 6.63 -30.89 21.64
C ARG A 95 6.33 -31.93 22.72
N LYS A 96 5.06 -32.31 22.91
CA LYS A 96 4.66 -33.34 23.89
C LYS A 96 5.10 -34.76 23.50
N LYS A 97 5.29 -35.03 22.20
CA LYS A 97 5.69 -36.35 21.69
C LYS A 97 7.21 -36.54 21.56
N LYS A 98 8.05 -35.55 21.88
CA LYS A 98 9.51 -35.74 21.89
C LYS A 98 9.91 -36.63 23.07
N PRO A 99 10.49 -37.82 22.86
CA PRO A 99 11.19 -38.53 23.93
C PRO A 99 12.41 -37.72 24.36
N ALA A 100 12.82 -37.86 25.62
CA ALA A 100 14.07 -37.30 26.12
C ALA A 100 15.24 -37.66 25.19
N PRO A 101 16.21 -36.75 24.93
CA PRO A 101 17.38 -37.10 24.13
C PRO A 101 18.13 -38.23 24.84
N ALA A 102 18.10 -39.43 24.23
CA ALA A 102 18.93 -40.54 24.66
C ALA A 102 20.39 -40.13 24.54
N ALA A 103 21.14 -40.43 25.60
CA ALA A 103 22.54 -40.11 25.78
C ALA A 103 23.41 -40.50 24.56
N SER A 104 24.36 -39.61 24.30
CA SER A 104 25.64 -39.80 23.60
C SER A 104 26.09 -41.26 23.38
N GLN A 105 26.31 -41.61 22.12
CA GLN A 105 27.25 -42.67 21.74
C GLN A 105 28.48 -42.04 21.08
N PRO A 106 29.70 -42.53 21.38
CA PRO A 106 30.95 -41.91 20.97
C PRO A 106 31.21 -42.15 19.48
N VAL A 107 31.52 -41.07 18.76
CA VAL A 107 32.06 -41.16 17.40
C VAL A 107 33.49 -41.66 17.53
N VAL A 108 33.71 -42.91 17.14
CA VAL A 108 35.05 -43.51 17.07
C VAL A 108 35.78 -42.88 15.89
N GLU A 109 36.83 -42.15 16.24
CA GLU A 109 37.85 -41.61 15.36
C GLU A 109 38.59 -42.78 14.69
N VAL A 110 38.54 -42.85 13.36
CA VAL A 110 39.46 -43.68 12.57
C VAL A 110 40.12 -42.77 11.54
N GLU A 111 41.26 -42.22 11.96
CA GLU A 111 42.25 -41.64 11.09
C GLU A 111 42.95 -42.71 10.23
N ALA A 112 43.57 -42.22 9.14
CA ALA A 112 44.64 -42.85 8.36
C ALA A 112 44.23 -43.71 7.13
N LYS A 113 44.19 -43.07 5.95
CA LYS A 113 45.33 -43.04 4.99
C LYS A 113 44.88 -42.55 3.59
N LEU A 114 45.50 -41.45 3.12
CA LEU A 114 45.59 -41.09 1.69
C LEU A 114 46.78 -41.83 1.04
N PRO A 115 46.74 -42.05 -0.29
CA PRO A 115 47.65 -41.26 -1.11
C PRO A 115 47.05 -40.65 -2.41
N LYS A 116 47.51 -39.41 -2.61
CA LYS A 116 47.65 -38.52 -3.78
C LYS A 116 47.06 -38.85 -5.18
N ALA A 117 46.37 -37.80 -5.68
CA ALA A 117 46.47 -37.12 -6.99
C ALA A 117 45.99 -37.83 -8.27
N HIS A 118 44.98 -37.25 -8.95
CA HIS A 118 45.11 -36.39 -10.13
C HIS A 118 43.72 -35.99 -10.66
N GLY A 119 43.59 -34.80 -11.25
CA GLY A 119 42.47 -34.47 -12.17
C GLY A 119 41.42 -33.50 -11.67
N ARG A 120 41.78 -32.22 -11.59
CA ARG A 120 40.83 -31.08 -11.52
C ARG A 120 40.15 -30.96 -12.89
N LEU A 121 38.82 -30.95 -12.98
CA LEU A 121 38.06 -30.13 -13.95
C LEU A 121 36.58 -30.04 -13.53
N LYS A 122 36.18 -28.82 -13.15
CA LYS A 122 34.81 -28.42 -12.82
C LYS A 122 33.99 -28.34 -14.11
N LYS A 123 32.75 -28.82 -14.11
CA LYS A 123 31.69 -28.29 -15.00
C LYS A 123 30.39 -28.14 -14.21
N SER A 124 30.19 -26.94 -13.66
CA SER A 124 28.88 -26.50 -13.18
C SER A 124 27.94 -26.36 -14.37
N ARG A 125 26.79 -27.05 -14.34
CA ARG A 125 25.66 -26.72 -15.20
C ARG A 125 24.74 -25.74 -14.47
N LYS A 126 24.47 -24.64 -15.19
CA LYS A 126 23.74 -23.44 -14.77
C LYS A 126 22.23 -23.68 -14.94
N LYS A 127 21.49 -23.33 -13.87
CA LYS A 127 20.24 -22.56 -13.77
C LYS A 127 19.02 -22.92 -14.66
N SER A 128 17.89 -23.17 -13.99
CA SER A 128 16.59 -22.58 -14.34
C SER A 128 15.80 -22.30 -13.05
N GLU A 129 15.72 -21.03 -12.65
CA GLU A 129 14.72 -20.56 -11.67
C GLU A 129 13.57 -19.93 -12.44
N PRO A 130 12.30 -20.14 -12.04
CA PRO A 130 11.17 -19.40 -12.59
C PRO A 130 11.26 -17.94 -12.13
N GLU A 131 11.14 -17.01 -13.07
CA GLU A 131 11.19 -15.58 -12.79
C GLU A 131 9.98 -15.15 -11.97
N SER A 132 10.21 -14.87 -10.69
CA SER A 132 9.29 -14.12 -9.84
C SER A 132 9.20 -12.69 -10.34
N PHE A 133 8.09 -12.35 -10.99
CA PHE A 133 7.71 -10.99 -11.33
C PHE A 133 7.58 -10.14 -10.04
N SER A 134 8.68 -9.48 -9.67
CA SER A 134 8.68 -8.51 -8.59
C SER A 134 8.34 -7.15 -9.19
N ALA A 135 7.08 -6.72 -9.04
CA ALA A 135 6.69 -5.34 -9.32
C ALA A 135 7.58 -4.41 -8.48
N ARG A 136 8.40 -3.58 -9.13
CA ARG A 136 9.18 -2.54 -8.45
C ARG A 136 8.22 -1.48 -7.93
N GLY A 137 7.74 -1.66 -6.71
CA GLY A 137 7.04 -0.62 -5.96
C GLY A 137 7.95 0.60 -5.80
N ALA A 138 7.40 1.79 -6.06
CA ALA A 138 8.09 3.05 -5.89
C ALA A 138 8.65 3.17 -4.46
N VAL A 139 9.96 3.43 -4.34
CA VAL A 139 10.60 3.70 -3.04
C VAL A 139 10.12 5.07 -2.55
N PRO A 140 9.51 5.20 -1.36
CA PRO A 140 9.17 6.51 -0.81
C PRO A 140 10.45 7.27 -0.45
N LYS A 141 10.58 8.52 -0.93
CA LYS A 141 11.68 9.43 -0.56
C LYS A 141 11.61 9.73 0.95
N LYS A 142 12.72 9.50 1.65
CA LYS A 142 12.90 9.74 3.09
C LYS A 142 12.86 11.25 3.40
N PRO A 143 12.17 11.72 4.46
CA PRO A 143 12.29 13.10 4.91
C PRO A 143 13.66 13.32 5.57
N ARG A 144 14.38 14.36 5.14
CA ARG A 144 15.57 14.85 5.85
C ARG A 144 15.09 15.64 7.07
N HIS A 145 15.28 15.08 8.26
CA HIS A 145 15.14 15.81 9.51
C HIS A 145 16.29 16.83 9.68
N ALA A 146 15.89 17.92 10.34
CA ALA A 146 16.62 19.12 10.67
C ALA A 146 18.01 18.91 11.28
N ALA A 147 18.94 19.82 10.95
CA ALA A 147 19.95 20.24 11.92
C ALA A 147 20.51 21.64 11.59
N SER A 148 20.74 22.38 12.67
CA SER A 148 21.64 23.53 12.83
C SER A 148 21.11 24.94 12.50
N LYS A 149 20.66 25.62 13.56
CA LYS A 149 20.87 27.07 13.73
C LYS A 149 22.37 27.38 13.73
N PRO A 150 22.78 28.55 13.21
CA PRO A 150 23.78 29.33 13.94
C PRO A 150 23.48 30.84 13.98
N LYS A 151 23.74 31.39 15.17
CA LYS A 151 24.01 32.79 15.58
C LYS A 151 22.97 33.88 15.25
#